data_AF-A0A929VFU2-F1
#
_entry.id   AF-A0A929VFU2-F1
#
_cell.length_a   1.000
_cell.length_b   1.000
_cell.length_c   1.000
_cell.angle_alpha   90.00
_cell.angle_beta   90.00
_cell.angle_gamma   90.00
#
_symmetry.space_group_name_H-M   'P 1'
#
loop_
_entity.id
_entity.type
_entity.pdbx_description
1 polymer ?
#
loop_
_entity_poly.entity_id
_entity_poly.type
_entity_poly.pdbx_seq_one_letter_code
_entity_poly.pdbx_strand_id
1 'polypeptide(L)'
;MIRSASDCKTKINDARNLLDKLEDRTRTILSSLNSRLRPDAKIVLLGYPLLALDNGEKLSDFSVASEVRKLGLEGNLRQKKVVEEYNKSLGKEKVIFVDSLPKRFSGHEPDASIFKKNHDRWIHEFLEPNAFNMSSWYHPNFFGHSNYMSALREKVPLPNLVKPITKTNGDIDVVFVIDTTGSMDSSISAVRNNIRNIVESISSKTKSARFALVTYQDHPCCGGSSDDYPSKIETDFTSNVEALNKAVNFIQLGNGGDWRESVYSGIKTGLNLQWRAGVKKIMIVIGDAPAKDPEPVTELTEQSIVDAAYAVDPAQIYIIDTSGHDAMAPVMSLAERTGGAYLQADDNDKLVDQVNASVENVTNKPNAWINR
;
A
#
# COMPACT_ATOMS: atom_id res chain seq x y z
N MET A 1 -22.35 -24.60 -3.38
CA MET A 1 -22.84 -25.11 -4.67
C MET A 1 -21.69 -25.75 -5.41
N ILE A 2 -21.77 -27.06 -5.68
CA ILE A 2 -20.80 -27.75 -6.53
C ILE A 2 -21.08 -27.29 -7.97
N ARG A 3 -20.06 -26.70 -8.62
CA ARG A 3 -20.17 -26.12 -9.97
C ARG A 3 -20.59 -27.20 -10.98
N SER A 4 -21.59 -26.92 -11.82
CA SER A 4 -22.01 -27.80 -12.93
C SER A 4 -21.53 -27.26 -14.29
N ALA A 5 -21.41 -28.16 -15.28
CA ALA A 5 -21.08 -27.77 -16.66
C ALA A 5 -22.10 -26.76 -17.23
N SER A 6 -23.39 -26.95 -16.93
CA SER A 6 -24.47 -26.06 -17.35
C SER A 6 -24.39 -24.67 -16.73
N ASP A 7 -24.08 -24.57 -15.44
CA ASP A 7 -23.90 -23.29 -14.75
C ASP A 7 -22.69 -22.55 -15.31
N CYS A 8 -21.55 -23.24 -15.47
CA CYS A 8 -20.34 -22.64 -16.06
C CYS A 8 -20.59 -22.09 -17.47
N LYS A 9 -21.28 -22.87 -18.32
CA LYS A 9 -21.69 -22.42 -19.67
C LYS A 9 -22.58 -21.19 -19.62
N THR A 10 -23.54 -21.15 -18.70
CA THR A 10 -24.45 -20.00 -18.52
C THR A 10 -23.66 -18.75 -18.13
N LYS A 11 -22.76 -18.85 -17.14
CA LYS A 11 -21.92 -17.71 -16.70
C LYS A 11 -21.00 -17.18 -17.81
N ILE A 12 -20.43 -18.07 -18.63
CA ILE A 12 -19.60 -17.65 -19.76
C ILE A 12 -20.44 -16.92 -20.81
N ASN A 13 -21.65 -17.39 -21.11
CA ASN A 13 -22.56 -16.72 -22.04
C ASN A 13 -23.04 -15.37 -21.50
N ASP A 14 -23.38 -15.30 -20.21
CA ASP A 14 -23.74 -14.04 -19.54
C ASP A 14 -22.60 -13.01 -19.65
N ALA A 15 -21.36 -13.45 -19.44
CA ALA A 15 -20.19 -12.60 -19.59
C ALA A 15 -19.98 -12.13 -21.04
N ARG A 16 -20.20 -13.00 -22.04
CA ARG A 16 -20.18 -12.60 -23.47
C ARG A 16 -21.22 -11.53 -23.78
N ASN A 17 -22.42 -11.65 -23.21
CA ASN A 17 -23.49 -10.66 -23.39
C ASN A 17 -23.19 -9.30 -22.74
N LEU A 18 -22.13 -9.20 -21.92
CA LEU A 18 -21.67 -7.94 -21.33
C LEU A 18 -20.55 -7.27 -22.14
N LEU A 19 -20.06 -7.87 -23.23
CA LEU A 19 -18.93 -7.34 -23.99
C LEU A 19 -19.26 -6.00 -24.67
N ASP A 20 -20.48 -5.78 -25.15
CA ASP A 20 -20.87 -4.48 -25.69
C ASP A 20 -20.87 -3.39 -24.60
N LYS A 21 -21.34 -3.72 -23.38
CA LYS A 21 -21.26 -2.82 -22.22
C LYS A 21 -19.81 -2.56 -21.80
N LEU A 22 -18.92 -3.53 -21.96
CA LEU A 22 -17.48 -3.35 -21.71
C LEU A 22 -16.92 -2.29 -22.66
N GLU A 23 -17.26 -2.35 -23.95
CA GLU A 23 -16.84 -1.36 -24.94
C GLU A 23 -17.32 0.05 -24.59
N ASP A 24 -18.61 0.20 -24.28
CA ASP A 24 -19.22 1.48 -23.89
C ASP A 24 -18.57 2.08 -22.64
N ARG A 25 -18.32 1.24 -21.62
CA ARG A 25 -17.65 1.66 -20.38
C ARG A 25 -16.21 2.06 -20.64
N THR A 26 -15.47 1.29 -21.43
CA THR A 26 -14.09 1.64 -21.80
C THR A 26 -14.07 3.00 -22.51
N ARG A 27 -14.97 3.24 -23.48
CA ARG A 27 -15.06 4.54 -24.18
C ARG A 27 -15.38 5.70 -23.24
N THR A 28 -16.30 5.48 -22.30
CA THR A 28 -16.68 6.47 -21.28
C THR A 28 -15.52 6.82 -20.36
N ILE A 29 -14.78 5.81 -19.88
CA ILE A 29 -13.62 6.00 -19.01
C ILE A 29 -12.52 6.77 -19.75
N LEU A 30 -12.18 6.37 -20.98
CA LEU A 30 -11.15 7.05 -21.78
C LEU A 30 -11.51 8.53 -22.02
N SER A 31 -12.78 8.81 -22.29
CA SER A 31 -13.28 10.18 -22.46
C SER A 31 -13.18 11.01 -21.17
N SER A 32 -13.58 10.42 -20.04
CA SER A 32 -13.50 11.06 -18.71
C SER A 32 -12.07 11.33 -18.27
N LEU A 33 -11.14 10.40 -18.54
CA LEU A 33 -9.72 10.60 -18.28
C LEU A 33 -9.16 11.71 -19.17
N ASN A 34 -9.42 11.67 -20.47
CA ASN A 34 -8.87 12.64 -21.41
C ASN A 34 -9.33 14.08 -21.12
N SER A 35 -10.55 14.29 -20.60
CA SER A 35 -11.04 15.63 -20.23
C SER A 35 -10.37 16.22 -18.98
N ARG A 36 -9.73 15.39 -18.16
CA ARG A 36 -9.07 15.79 -16.90
C ARG A 36 -7.54 15.81 -17.00
N LEU A 37 -7.00 15.13 -18.01
CA LEU A 37 -5.57 15.02 -18.22
C LEU A 37 -5.04 16.14 -19.10
N ARG A 38 -3.76 16.47 -18.91
CA ARG A 38 -3.06 17.43 -19.78
C ARG A 38 -3.12 16.99 -21.25
N PRO A 39 -3.07 17.95 -22.22
CA PRO A 39 -3.17 17.63 -23.64
C PRO A 39 -2.10 16.64 -24.17
N ASP A 40 -0.92 16.66 -23.56
CA ASP A 40 0.27 15.84 -23.85
C ASP A 40 0.30 14.50 -23.10
N ALA A 41 -0.51 14.33 -22.05
CA ALA A 41 -0.58 13.08 -21.32
C ALA A 41 -1.03 11.92 -22.21
N LYS A 42 -0.48 10.73 -21.96
CA LYS A 42 -0.90 9.46 -22.57
C LYS A 42 -1.68 8.65 -21.56
N ILE A 43 -2.68 7.90 -22.03
CA ILE A 43 -3.38 6.89 -21.23
C ILE A 43 -2.83 5.53 -21.66
N VAL A 44 -2.57 4.62 -20.73
CA VAL A 44 -2.17 3.25 -21.05
C VAL A 44 -3.23 2.30 -20.52
N LEU A 45 -3.78 1.49 -21.41
CA LEU A 45 -4.70 0.42 -21.06
C LEU A 45 -3.99 -0.92 -21.24
N LEU A 46 -3.76 -1.61 -20.13
CA LEU A 46 -3.17 -2.94 -20.14
C LEU A 46 -4.26 -3.98 -20.44
N GLY A 47 -4.05 -4.82 -21.46
CA GLY A 47 -4.92 -5.97 -21.70
C GLY A 47 -4.91 -6.93 -20.50
N TYR A 48 -5.93 -7.76 -20.38
CA TYR A 48 -6.05 -8.68 -19.25
C TYR A 48 -5.38 -10.03 -19.57
N PRO A 49 -4.50 -10.57 -18.70
CA PRO A 49 -3.99 -11.94 -18.83
C PRO A 49 -5.12 -12.96 -18.74
N LEU A 50 -4.92 -14.17 -19.25
CA LEU A 50 -5.97 -15.18 -19.23
C LEU A 50 -6.14 -15.76 -17.81
N LEU A 51 -7.37 -16.23 -17.53
CA LEU A 51 -7.79 -16.75 -16.21
C LEU A 51 -7.82 -18.28 -16.15
N ALA A 52 -7.37 -18.96 -17.20
CA ALA A 52 -7.31 -20.42 -17.22
C ALA A 52 -6.10 -20.87 -18.03
N LEU A 53 -5.37 -21.85 -17.47
CA LEU A 53 -4.31 -22.58 -18.16
C LEU A 53 -4.83 -23.24 -19.43
N ASP A 54 -3.95 -23.40 -20.41
CA ASP A 54 -4.21 -24.21 -21.60
C ASP A 54 -3.96 -25.71 -21.32
N ASN A 55 -4.57 -26.22 -20.26
CA ASN A 55 -4.37 -27.60 -19.79
C ASN A 55 -5.49 -28.55 -20.23
N GLY A 56 -6.45 -28.06 -21.02
CA GLY A 56 -7.60 -28.84 -21.48
C GLY A 56 -8.58 -29.25 -20.38
N GLU A 57 -8.57 -28.59 -19.21
CA GLU A 57 -9.46 -28.91 -18.09
C GLU A 57 -10.94 -28.86 -18.51
N LYS A 58 -11.68 -29.89 -18.12
CA LYS A 58 -13.10 -30.07 -18.41
C LYS A 58 -13.90 -30.26 -17.14
N LEU A 59 -15.14 -29.78 -17.19
CA LEU A 59 -16.17 -30.13 -16.22
C LEU A 59 -17.19 -31.00 -16.94
N SER A 60 -17.14 -32.32 -16.69
CA SER A 60 -17.86 -33.31 -17.49
C SER A 60 -17.46 -33.23 -18.97
N ASP A 61 -18.39 -32.97 -19.88
CA ASP A 61 -18.18 -32.81 -21.32
C ASP A 61 -17.77 -31.39 -21.74
N PHE A 62 -17.84 -30.41 -20.83
CA PHE A 62 -17.61 -29.00 -21.14
C PHE A 62 -16.16 -28.57 -20.90
N SER A 63 -15.48 -28.09 -21.94
CA SER A 63 -14.10 -27.60 -21.91
C SER A 63 -13.98 -26.21 -21.29
N VAL A 64 -14.12 -26.14 -19.96
CA VAL A 64 -14.11 -24.89 -19.18
C VAL A 64 -12.88 -24.03 -19.50
N ALA A 65 -11.68 -24.62 -19.46
CA ALA A 65 -10.44 -23.89 -19.70
C ALA A 65 -10.44 -23.20 -21.07
N SER A 66 -10.84 -23.93 -22.12
CA SER A 66 -10.89 -23.39 -23.49
C SER A 66 -11.89 -22.25 -23.62
N GLU A 67 -13.09 -22.40 -23.06
CA GLU A 67 -14.14 -21.38 -23.19
C GLU A 67 -13.83 -20.11 -22.39
N VAL A 68 -13.25 -20.23 -21.19
CA VAL A 68 -12.77 -19.07 -20.41
C VAL A 68 -11.65 -18.34 -21.14
N ARG A 69 -10.69 -19.07 -21.72
CA ARG A 69 -9.61 -18.48 -22.54
C ARG A 69 -10.15 -17.72 -23.74
N LYS A 70 -11.10 -18.29 -24.48
CA LYS A 70 -11.76 -17.63 -25.62
C LYS A 70 -12.44 -16.32 -25.20
N LEU A 71 -13.18 -16.33 -24.10
CA LEU A 71 -13.83 -15.13 -23.57
C LEU A 71 -12.82 -14.02 -23.23
N GLY A 72 -11.71 -14.37 -22.56
CA GLY A 72 -10.66 -13.39 -22.22
C GLY A 72 -10.00 -12.78 -23.46
N LEU A 73 -9.73 -13.60 -24.47
CA LEU A 73 -9.20 -13.13 -25.77
C LEU A 73 -10.19 -12.21 -26.50
N GLU A 74 -11.48 -12.55 -26.48
CA GLU A 74 -12.53 -11.73 -27.09
C GLU A 74 -12.64 -10.36 -26.40
N GLY A 75 -12.65 -10.32 -25.07
CA GLY A 75 -12.67 -9.08 -24.30
C GLY A 75 -11.48 -8.16 -24.61
N ASN A 76 -10.28 -8.72 -24.66
CA ASN A 76 -9.07 -7.97 -25.03
C ASN A 76 -9.17 -7.42 -26.47
N LEU A 77 -9.70 -8.20 -27.41
CA LEU A 77 -9.89 -7.76 -28.79
C LEU A 77 -10.90 -6.60 -28.87
N ARG A 78 -12.02 -6.68 -28.13
CA ARG A 78 -13.01 -5.59 -28.06
C ARG A 78 -12.40 -4.31 -27.51
N GLN A 79 -11.66 -4.38 -26.40
CA GLN A 79 -11.00 -3.21 -25.81
C GLN A 79 -9.95 -2.59 -26.72
N LYS A 80 -9.14 -3.43 -27.40
CA LYS A 80 -8.19 -2.97 -28.41
C LYS A 80 -8.87 -2.16 -29.51
N LYS A 81 -9.97 -2.69 -30.06
CA LYS A 81 -10.77 -2.01 -31.09
C LYS A 81 -11.29 -0.65 -30.60
N VAL A 82 -11.82 -0.58 -29.37
CA VAL A 82 -12.28 0.69 -28.78
C VAL A 82 -11.15 1.72 -28.69
N VAL A 83 -9.95 1.30 -28.27
CA VAL A 83 -8.78 2.18 -28.20
C VAL A 83 -8.37 2.68 -29.58
N GLU A 84 -8.32 1.81 -30.59
CA GLU A 84 -7.99 2.19 -31.97
C GLU A 84 -8.98 3.21 -32.54
N GLU A 85 -10.28 2.98 -32.35
CA GLU A 85 -11.33 3.91 -32.76
C GLU A 85 -11.26 5.26 -32.01
N TYR A 86 -10.98 5.22 -30.71
CA TYR A 86 -10.86 6.43 -29.87
C TYR A 86 -9.65 7.28 -30.27
N ASN A 87 -8.50 6.67 -30.54
CA ASN A 87 -7.34 7.40 -31.06
C ASN A 87 -7.62 7.99 -32.45
N LYS A 88 -8.31 7.23 -33.31
CA LYS A 88 -8.70 7.70 -34.65
C LYS A 88 -9.61 8.93 -34.57
N SER A 89 -10.57 8.96 -33.64
CA SER A 89 -11.47 10.12 -33.47
C SER A 89 -10.75 11.38 -32.98
N LEU A 90 -9.63 11.22 -32.25
CA LEU A 90 -8.79 12.34 -31.80
C LEU A 90 -7.76 12.80 -32.84
N GLY A 91 -7.56 12.05 -33.93
CA GLY A 91 -6.52 12.33 -34.92
C GLY A 91 -5.08 12.19 -34.39
N LYS A 92 -4.91 11.62 -33.19
CA LYS A 92 -3.61 11.39 -32.54
C LYS A 92 -3.69 10.19 -31.61
N GLU A 93 -2.55 9.53 -31.40
CA GLU A 93 -2.48 8.49 -30.38
C GLU A 93 -2.55 9.15 -28.99
N LYS A 94 -3.67 9.00 -28.29
CA LYS A 94 -3.84 9.41 -26.89
C LYS A 94 -3.72 8.23 -25.94
N VAL A 95 -4.17 7.06 -26.38
CA VAL A 95 -4.30 5.84 -25.57
C VAL A 95 -3.43 4.74 -26.17
N ILE A 96 -2.61 4.07 -25.37
CA ILE A 96 -1.78 2.94 -25.77
C ILE A 96 -2.42 1.68 -25.20
N PHE A 97 -2.78 0.72 -26.05
CA PHE A 97 -3.26 -0.60 -25.60
C PHE A 97 -2.12 -1.62 -25.60
N VAL A 98 -1.89 -2.29 -24.48
CA VAL A 98 -0.85 -3.33 -24.33
C VAL A 98 -1.49 -4.71 -24.47
N ASP A 99 -1.45 -5.24 -25.69
CA ASP A 99 -2.07 -6.52 -26.08
C ASP A 99 -1.15 -7.74 -25.92
N SER A 100 0.11 -7.54 -25.51
CA SER A 100 1.09 -8.63 -25.37
C SER A 100 0.86 -9.53 -24.15
N LEU A 101 -0.06 -9.16 -23.26
CA LEU A 101 -0.20 -9.76 -21.95
C LEU A 101 -0.69 -11.22 -21.94
N PRO A 102 -1.69 -11.64 -22.73
CA PRO A 102 -2.04 -13.06 -22.84
C PRO A 102 -0.85 -13.95 -23.23
N LYS A 103 -0.01 -13.49 -24.16
CA LYS A 103 1.20 -14.23 -24.57
C LYS A 103 2.26 -14.22 -23.47
N ARG A 104 2.48 -13.07 -22.82
CA ARG A 104 3.48 -12.92 -21.75
C ARG A 104 3.19 -13.80 -20.54
N PHE A 105 1.92 -13.98 -20.21
CA PHE A 105 1.48 -14.78 -19.07
C PHE A 105 1.14 -16.23 -19.41
N SER A 106 1.41 -16.68 -20.64
CA SER A 106 1.15 -18.06 -21.05
C SER A 106 1.87 -19.05 -20.15
N GLY A 107 1.13 -19.97 -19.53
CA GLY A 107 1.64 -20.95 -18.56
C GLY A 107 1.58 -20.48 -17.11
N HIS A 108 1.26 -19.21 -16.87
CA HIS A 108 1.13 -18.61 -15.55
C HIS A 108 -0.33 -18.28 -15.20
N GLU A 109 -1.30 -18.77 -15.95
CA GLU A 109 -2.71 -18.61 -15.61
C GLU A 109 -3.10 -19.50 -14.40
N PRO A 110 -4.18 -19.15 -13.67
CA PRO A 110 -4.84 -20.07 -12.74
C PRO A 110 -5.19 -21.41 -13.39
N ASP A 111 -5.21 -22.48 -12.58
CA ASP A 111 -5.79 -23.74 -13.03
C ASP A 111 -7.32 -23.65 -12.91
N ALA A 112 -8.04 -24.05 -13.96
CA ALA A 112 -9.51 -24.04 -13.92
C ALA A 112 -10.07 -25.13 -13.00
N SER A 113 -9.24 -26.13 -12.65
CA SER A 113 -9.60 -27.19 -11.72
C SER A 113 -9.69 -26.68 -10.29
N ILE A 114 -10.66 -27.15 -9.52
CA ILE A 114 -10.71 -26.89 -8.07
C ILE A 114 -9.78 -27.82 -7.28
N PHE A 115 -9.22 -28.85 -7.93
CA PHE A 115 -8.36 -29.87 -7.30
C PHE A 115 -6.88 -29.67 -7.60
N LYS A 116 -6.56 -28.82 -8.57
CA LYS A 116 -5.19 -28.53 -9.00
C LYS A 116 -4.94 -27.05 -8.85
N LYS A 117 -3.67 -26.70 -8.82
CA LYS A 117 -3.23 -25.34 -8.67
C LYS A 117 -1.99 -25.12 -9.49
N ASN A 118 -1.96 -24.01 -10.21
CA ASN A 118 -0.73 -23.55 -10.83
C ASN A 118 0.07 -22.75 -9.79
N HIS A 119 1.15 -23.32 -9.27
CA HIS A 119 1.99 -22.66 -8.28
C HIS A 119 2.71 -21.42 -8.84
N ASP A 120 2.92 -21.38 -10.15
CA ASP A 120 3.58 -20.27 -10.85
C ASP A 120 2.58 -19.22 -11.38
N ARG A 121 1.32 -19.26 -10.94
CA ARG A 121 0.28 -18.37 -11.46
C ARG A 121 0.56 -16.89 -11.18
N TRP A 122 -0.01 -16.00 -11.98
CA TRP A 122 0.23 -14.55 -11.89
C TRP A 122 -0.63 -13.80 -10.87
N ILE A 123 -1.61 -14.46 -10.25
CA ILE A 123 -2.68 -13.85 -9.45
C ILE A 123 -2.85 -14.58 -8.12
N HIS A 124 -3.26 -13.85 -7.09
CA HIS A 124 -3.76 -14.45 -5.85
C HIS A 124 -5.16 -15.02 -6.08
N GLU A 125 -5.38 -16.28 -5.73
CA GLU A 125 -6.69 -16.92 -5.84
C GLU A 125 -7.55 -16.66 -4.58
N PHE A 126 -8.73 -17.26 -4.53
CA PHE A 126 -9.64 -17.16 -3.38
C PHE A 126 -8.93 -17.60 -2.10
N LEU A 127 -9.08 -16.81 -1.02
CA LEU A 127 -8.39 -16.98 0.29
C LEU A 127 -6.88 -16.73 0.28
N GLU A 128 -6.32 -16.11 -0.76
CA GLU A 128 -4.90 -15.81 -0.83
C GLU A 128 -4.60 -14.31 -0.91
N PRO A 129 -3.47 -13.85 -0.32
CA PRO A 129 -2.49 -14.62 0.44
C PRO A 129 -2.98 -15.02 1.84
N ASN A 130 -4.12 -14.47 2.29
CA ASN A 130 -4.78 -14.92 3.51
C ASN A 130 -6.31 -14.89 3.35
N ALA A 131 -7.00 -15.66 4.19
CA ALA A 131 -8.45 -15.86 4.16
C ALA A 131 -9.27 -14.64 4.67
N PHE A 132 -8.63 -13.68 5.32
CA PHE A 132 -9.26 -12.52 5.97
C PHE A 132 -9.02 -11.21 5.21
N ASN A 133 -8.12 -11.21 4.22
CA ASN A 133 -7.72 -10.07 3.43
C ASN A 133 -8.33 -10.18 2.03
N MET A 134 -9.64 -9.93 1.98
CA MET A 134 -10.42 -9.94 0.74
C MET A 134 -9.92 -8.91 -0.29
N SER A 135 -9.22 -7.86 0.18
CA SER A 135 -8.68 -6.81 -0.71
C SER A 135 -7.60 -7.33 -1.67
N SER A 136 -6.97 -8.47 -1.36
CA SER A 136 -5.90 -9.06 -2.16
C SER A 136 -6.38 -10.19 -3.07
N TRP A 137 -7.63 -10.64 -2.94
CA TRP A 137 -8.16 -11.73 -3.77
C TRP A 137 -8.31 -11.28 -5.21
N TYR A 138 -7.94 -12.13 -6.16
CA TYR A 138 -7.98 -11.82 -7.59
C TYR A 138 -7.16 -10.59 -8.01
N HIS A 139 -6.11 -10.26 -7.24
CA HIS A 139 -5.12 -9.25 -7.60
C HIS A 139 -3.82 -9.90 -8.07
N PRO A 140 -3.07 -9.25 -8.98
CA PRO A 140 -1.77 -9.77 -9.41
C PRO A 140 -0.86 -10.00 -8.20
N ASN A 141 -0.17 -11.12 -8.17
CA ASN A 141 0.89 -11.34 -7.18
C ASN A 141 2.18 -10.64 -7.65
N PHE A 142 3.29 -10.87 -6.93
CA PHE A 142 4.58 -10.28 -7.31
C PHE A 142 4.98 -10.58 -8.77
N PHE A 143 4.78 -11.82 -9.24
CA PHE A 143 5.06 -12.21 -10.63
C PHE A 143 4.14 -11.48 -11.61
N GLY A 144 2.85 -11.37 -11.27
CA GLY A 144 1.85 -10.58 -12.00
C GLY A 144 2.28 -9.13 -12.19
N HIS A 145 2.50 -8.42 -11.09
CA HIS A 145 2.93 -7.01 -11.12
C HIS A 145 4.23 -6.80 -11.90
N SER A 146 5.21 -7.69 -11.71
CA SER A 146 6.50 -7.61 -12.42
C SER A 146 6.34 -7.73 -13.94
N ASN A 147 5.48 -8.63 -14.41
CA ASN A 147 5.24 -8.83 -15.83
C ASN A 147 4.39 -7.71 -16.47
N TYR A 148 3.40 -7.18 -15.76
CA TYR A 148 2.69 -5.97 -16.19
C TYR A 148 3.65 -4.79 -16.37
N MET A 149 4.54 -4.57 -15.41
CA MET A 149 5.55 -3.50 -15.48
C MET A 149 6.51 -3.71 -16.66
N SER A 150 6.95 -4.96 -16.90
CA SER A 150 7.81 -5.30 -18.03
C SER A 150 7.14 -4.99 -19.38
N ALA A 151 5.89 -5.43 -19.55
CA ALA A 151 5.12 -5.16 -20.77
C ALA A 151 4.88 -3.66 -21.00
N LEU A 152 4.65 -2.90 -19.92
CA LEU A 152 4.49 -1.46 -19.99
C LEU A 152 5.78 -0.78 -20.51
N ARG A 153 6.96 -1.17 -19.99
CA ARG A 153 8.25 -0.61 -20.41
C ARG A 153 8.59 -0.86 -21.88
N GLU A 154 8.16 -2.00 -22.42
CA GLU A 154 8.39 -2.33 -23.83
C GLU A 154 7.55 -1.46 -24.77
N LYS A 155 6.36 -1.03 -24.33
CA LYS A 155 5.40 -0.29 -25.16
C LYS A 155 5.46 1.22 -24.96
N VAL A 156 5.85 1.67 -23.78
CA VAL A 156 5.91 3.08 -23.44
C VAL A 156 7.38 3.41 -23.16
N PRO A 157 8.01 4.28 -23.98
CA PRO A 157 9.29 4.84 -23.60
C PRO A 157 9.06 5.64 -22.33
N LEU A 158 9.47 5.09 -21.20
CA LEU A 158 9.44 5.72 -19.89
C LEU A 158 10.85 6.22 -19.57
N PRO A 159 11.39 7.24 -20.27
CA PRO A 159 12.67 7.81 -19.87
C PRO A 159 12.50 8.36 -18.45
N ASN A 160 13.27 7.80 -17.52
CA ASN A 160 13.46 8.30 -16.16
C ASN A 160 12.26 8.24 -15.17
N LEU A 161 11.17 7.51 -15.46
CA LEU A 161 10.08 7.32 -14.49
C LEU A 161 10.19 6.04 -13.66
N VAL A 162 10.97 5.05 -14.07
CA VAL A 162 11.14 3.84 -13.28
C VAL A 162 12.60 3.42 -13.31
N LYS A 163 13.33 3.68 -12.22
CA LYS A 163 14.58 2.95 -11.96
C LYS A 163 14.30 1.46 -12.16
N PRO A 164 15.14 0.68 -12.86
CA PRO A 164 14.93 -0.75 -12.97
C PRO A 164 14.67 -1.32 -11.57
N ILE A 165 13.77 -2.30 -11.44
CA ILE A 165 13.79 -3.18 -10.25
C ILE A 165 15.03 -4.07 -10.41
N THR A 166 16.23 -3.47 -10.47
CA THR A 166 17.37 -4.07 -9.80
C THR A 166 16.92 -4.24 -8.37
N LYS A 167 17.28 -5.34 -7.71
CA LYS A 167 17.17 -5.52 -6.27
C LYS A 167 17.66 -4.24 -5.56
N THR A 168 16.77 -3.27 -5.34
CA THR A 168 17.09 -2.05 -4.62
C THR A 168 17.11 -2.54 -3.19
N ASN A 169 18.23 -2.41 -2.50
CA ASN A 169 18.29 -2.69 -1.07
C ASN A 169 17.53 -1.57 -0.32
N GLY A 170 16.22 -1.43 -0.58
CA GLY A 170 15.24 -0.66 0.20
C GLY A 170 15.71 0.66 0.80
N ASP A 171 16.14 1.65 -0.01
CA ASP A 171 16.31 3.01 0.51
C ASP A 171 15.00 3.40 1.22
N ILE A 172 15.12 3.89 2.46
CA ILE A 172 14.00 4.05 3.37
C ILE A 172 14.10 5.36 4.13
N ASP A 173 12.95 6.00 4.32
CA ASP A 173 12.76 7.07 5.28
C ASP A 173 11.83 6.53 6.39
N VAL A 174 12.27 6.66 7.63
CA VAL A 174 11.56 6.20 8.83
C VAL A 174 11.27 7.39 9.73
N VAL A 175 10.02 7.58 10.12
CA VAL A 175 9.65 8.57 11.14
C VAL A 175 9.12 7.84 12.36
N PHE A 176 9.72 8.09 13.52
CA PHE A 176 9.17 7.68 14.80
C PHE A 176 8.28 8.81 15.31
N VAL A 177 7.03 8.49 15.65
CA VAL A 177 6.05 9.39 16.25
C VAL A 177 5.69 8.81 17.60
N ILE A 178 6.18 9.41 18.68
CA ILE A 178 6.16 8.80 20.01
C ILE A 178 5.32 9.66 20.95
N ASP A 179 4.35 9.03 21.60
CA ASP A 179 3.65 9.60 22.75
C ASP A 179 4.65 9.82 23.89
N THR A 180 4.71 11.05 24.41
CA THR A 180 5.59 11.41 25.52
C THR A 180 4.83 11.85 26.76
N THR A 181 3.57 11.47 26.92
CA THR A 181 2.83 11.64 28.18
C THR A 181 3.36 10.75 29.29
N GLY A 182 2.99 11.06 30.54
CA GLY A 182 3.57 10.44 31.72
C GLY A 182 3.40 8.91 31.81
N SER A 183 2.35 8.33 31.20
CA SER A 183 2.14 6.88 31.15
C SER A 183 3.20 6.15 30.32
N MET A 184 3.84 6.85 29.39
CA MET A 184 4.80 6.29 28.45
C MET A 184 6.23 6.11 29.01
N ASP A 185 6.48 6.38 30.30
CA ASP A 185 7.83 6.34 30.91
C ASP A 185 8.59 5.02 30.64
N SER A 186 7.92 3.88 30.82
CA SER A 186 8.50 2.55 30.59
C SER A 186 8.79 2.30 29.11
N SER A 187 7.84 2.61 28.23
CA SER A 187 7.97 2.49 26.78
C SER A 187 9.09 3.37 26.23
N ILE A 188 9.18 4.63 26.68
CA ILE A 188 10.26 5.55 26.26
C ILE A 188 11.62 5.05 26.76
N SER A 189 11.68 4.51 27.98
CA SER A 189 12.91 3.89 28.48
C SER A 189 13.33 2.70 27.61
N ALA A 190 12.38 1.87 27.16
CA ALA A 190 12.66 0.79 26.21
C ALA A 190 13.13 1.30 24.84
N VAL A 191 12.51 2.36 24.32
CA VAL A 191 12.93 3.01 23.06
C VAL A 191 14.35 3.56 23.20
N ARG A 192 14.68 4.29 24.28
CA ARG A 192 16.03 4.82 24.54
C ARG A 192 17.09 3.71 24.53
N ASN A 193 16.79 2.58 25.15
CA ASN A 193 17.72 1.45 25.23
C ASN A 193 17.96 0.74 23.88
N ASN A 194 17.01 0.82 22.95
CA ASN A 194 17.01 -0.01 21.74
C ASN A 194 17.09 0.76 20.42
N ILE A 195 16.84 2.07 20.42
CA ILE A 195 16.74 2.85 19.18
C ILE A 195 18.01 2.76 18.32
N ARG A 196 19.18 2.72 18.96
CA ARG A 196 20.46 2.53 18.28
C ARG A 196 20.49 1.21 17.52
N ASN A 197 20.12 0.10 18.18
CA ASN A 197 20.09 -1.23 17.59
C ASN A 197 19.09 -1.31 16.43
N ILE A 198 17.91 -0.71 16.59
CA ILE A 198 16.87 -0.63 15.56
C ILE A 198 17.44 0.09 14.32
N VAL A 199 18.00 1.28 14.51
CA VAL A 199 18.52 2.12 13.44
C VAL A 199 19.72 1.48 12.73
N GLU A 200 20.62 0.85 13.48
CA GLU A 200 21.76 0.12 12.92
C GLU A 200 21.29 -1.12 12.13
N SER A 201 20.30 -1.87 12.64
CA SER A 201 19.68 -3.00 11.93
C SER A 201 19.08 -2.56 10.60
N ILE A 202 18.32 -1.47 10.57
CA ILE A 202 17.72 -0.90 9.35
C ILE A 202 18.80 -0.44 8.38
N SER A 203 19.80 0.29 8.88
CA SER A 203 20.91 0.79 8.07
C SER A 203 21.74 -0.35 7.47
N SER A 204 21.88 -1.48 8.16
CA SER A 204 22.61 -2.67 7.66
C SER A 204 21.87 -3.40 6.53
N LYS A 205 20.54 -3.31 6.50
CA LYS A 205 19.67 -3.99 5.53
C LYS A 205 19.34 -3.12 4.31
N THR A 206 19.67 -1.84 4.37
CA THR A 206 19.32 -0.85 3.36
C THR A 206 20.55 -0.16 2.78
N LYS A 207 20.45 0.37 1.56
CA LYS A 207 21.53 1.16 0.94
C LYS A 207 21.57 2.58 1.48
N SER A 208 20.41 3.15 1.81
CA SER A 208 20.30 4.50 2.34
C SER A 208 19.06 4.65 3.23
N ALA A 209 19.29 4.81 4.54
CA ALA A 209 18.25 5.10 5.51
C ALA A 209 18.34 6.54 6.04
N ARG A 210 17.19 7.18 6.24
CA ARG A 210 17.07 8.40 7.06
C ARG A 210 16.00 8.20 8.12
N PHE A 211 16.20 8.85 9.25
CA PHE A 211 15.35 8.73 10.43
C PHE A 211 14.96 10.12 10.91
N ALA A 212 13.72 10.27 11.36
CA ALA A 212 13.26 11.47 12.05
C ALA A 212 12.52 11.05 13.33
N LEU A 213 12.43 11.98 14.27
CA LEU A 213 11.71 11.80 15.53
C LEU A 213 10.75 12.97 15.73
N VAL A 214 9.48 12.61 15.92
CA VAL A 214 8.39 13.49 16.33
C VAL A 214 7.86 12.97 17.65
N THR A 215 7.58 13.87 18.58
CA THR A 215 6.89 13.57 19.83
C THR A 215 5.52 14.21 19.81
N TYR A 216 4.56 13.60 20.51
CA TYR A 216 3.24 14.19 20.72
C TYR A 216 2.79 13.94 22.15
N GLN A 217 1.95 14.85 22.63
CA GLN A 217 1.26 14.76 23.90
C GLN A 217 -0.16 15.23 23.62
N ASP A 218 -0.59 16.32 24.26
CA ASP A 218 -1.88 16.90 24.02
C ASP A 218 -1.87 18.43 24.04
N HIS A 219 -2.98 19.03 23.61
CA HIS A 219 -3.18 20.47 23.67
C HIS A 219 -3.42 20.93 25.12
N PRO A 220 -2.63 21.89 25.66
CA PRO A 220 -2.80 22.41 27.02
C PRO A 220 -4.20 22.94 27.35
N CYS A 221 -4.94 23.41 26.35
CA CYS A 221 -6.27 23.99 26.54
C CYS A 221 -7.42 22.96 26.51
N CYS A 222 -7.18 21.74 26.03
CA CYS A 222 -8.25 20.80 25.74
C CYS A 222 -7.82 19.33 25.90
N GLY A 223 -7.15 19.08 27.02
CA GLY A 223 -6.89 17.74 27.55
C GLY A 223 -5.50 17.58 28.16
N GLY A 224 -4.52 18.37 27.72
CA GLY A 224 -3.17 18.38 28.27
C GLY A 224 -3.00 19.32 29.46
N SER A 225 -1.84 19.20 30.10
CA SER A 225 -1.35 20.13 31.13
C SER A 225 -0.76 21.40 30.52
N SER A 226 -0.51 22.43 31.35
CA SER A 226 -0.07 23.75 30.88
C SER A 226 1.23 23.76 30.07
N ASP A 227 2.12 22.80 30.33
CA ASP A 227 3.43 22.67 29.68
C ASP A 227 3.44 21.63 28.54
N ASP A 228 2.29 20.99 28.27
CA ASP A 228 2.19 19.99 27.23
C ASP A 228 2.16 20.64 25.84
N TYR A 229 2.35 19.82 24.80
CA TYR A 229 2.28 20.27 23.42
C TYR A 229 1.64 19.21 22.51
N PRO A 230 0.87 19.61 21.49
CA PRO A 230 0.17 18.65 20.63
C PRO A 230 1.13 17.83 19.75
N SER A 231 2.22 18.44 19.27
CA SER A 231 3.31 17.72 18.60
C SER A 231 4.57 18.58 18.46
N LYS A 232 5.73 17.93 18.35
CA LYS A 232 7.03 18.58 18.19
C LYS A 232 8.00 17.72 17.39
N ILE A 233 8.76 18.35 16.50
CA ILE A 233 9.88 17.70 15.80
C ILE A 233 11.10 17.75 16.71
N GLU A 234 11.55 16.60 17.19
CA GLU A 234 12.80 16.49 17.98
C GLU A 234 14.02 16.37 17.06
N THR A 235 13.85 15.78 15.88
CA THR A 235 14.89 15.68 14.85
C THR A 235 14.27 15.49 13.49
N ASP A 236 14.65 16.34 12.54
CA ASP A 236 14.32 16.18 11.11
C ASP A 236 15.10 14.99 10.51
N PHE A 237 14.76 14.59 9.28
CA PHE A 237 15.38 13.46 8.60
C PHE A 237 16.89 13.55 8.58
N THR A 238 17.54 12.59 9.24
CA THR A 238 18.98 12.46 9.32
C THR A 238 19.42 11.03 9.05
N SER A 239 20.57 10.87 8.39
CA SER A 239 21.26 9.58 8.30
C SER A 239 22.30 9.39 9.42
N ASN A 240 22.43 10.38 10.33
CA ASN A 240 23.34 10.30 11.46
C ASN A 240 22.64 9.60 12.63
N VAL A 241 23.00 8.34 12.87
CA VAL A 241 22.50 7.50 13.97
C VAL A 241 22.67 8.17 15.32
N GLU A 242 23.80 8.85 15.54
CA GLU A 242 24.09 9.51 16.81
C GLU A 242 23.18 10.74 17.04
N ALA A 243 22.81 11.45 15.96
CA ALA A 243 21.88 12.57 16.07
C ALA A 243 20.48 12.11 16.53
N LEU A 244 19.98 11.03 15.94
CA LEU A 244 18.70 10.44 16.36
C LEU A 244 18.79 9.85 17.78
N ASN A 245 19.86 9.10 18.08
CA ASN A 245 20.08 8.52 19.41
C ASN A 245 20.11 9.62 20.49
N LYS A 246 20.78 10.74 20.20
CA LYS A 246 20.75 11.91 21.08
C LYS A 246 19.33 12.45 21.24
N ALA A 247 18.60 12.69 20.15
CA ALA A 247 17.23 13.21 20.21
C ALA A 247 16.31 12.35 21.10
N VAL A 248 16.38 11.03 20.98
CA VAL A 248 15.60 10.08 21.79
C VAL A 248 15.97 10.16 23.28
N ASN A 249 17.26 10.26 23.58
CA ASN A 249 17.73 10.40 24.97
C ASN A 249 17.36 11.75 25.59
N PHE A 250 17.08 12.77 24.78
CA PHE A 250 16.62 14.09 25.23
C PHE A 250 15.10 14.24 25.34
N ILE A 251 14.32 13.22 24.97
CA ILE A 251 12.86 13.24 25.16
C ILE A 251 12.54 13.53 26.62
N GLN A 252 11.63 14.47 26.85
CA GLN A 252 11.09 14.77 28.17
C GLN A 252 9.64 14.29 28.23
N LEU A 253 9.27 13.71 29.37
CA LEU A 253 7.88 13.34 29.64
C LEU A 253 7.06 14.60 29.91
N GLY A 254 5.90 14.67 29.26
CA GLY A 254 4.83 15.58 29.62
C GLY A 254 4.03 15.03 30.79
N ASN A 255 3.10 15.84 31.27
CA ASN A 255 2.28 15.47 32.42
C ASN A 255 1.00 14.74 31.99
N GLY A 256 0.59 14.93 30.72
CA GLY A 256 -0.68 14.44 30.18
C GLY A 256 -1.86 15.20 30.79
N GLY A 257 -3.04 14.61 30.73
CA GLY A 257 -4.20 15.11 31.47
C GLY A 257 -5.41 14.21 31.30
N ASP A 258 -6.17 14.37 30.22
CA ASP A 258 -7.22 13.42 29.87
C ASP A 258 -6.65 12.15 29.24
N TRP A 259 -7.48 11.11 29.16
CA TRP A 259 -7.03 9.79 28.67
C TRP A 259 -6.77 9.75 27.16
N ARG A 260 -7.29 10.72 26.38
CA ARG A 260 -7.11 10.74 24.93
C ARG A 260 -5.98 11.70 24.58
N GLU A 261 -5.23 11.38 23.54
CA GLU A 261 -4.04 12.15 23.16
C GLU A 261 -4.14 12.75 21.75
N SER A 262 -3.29 13.73 21.44
CA SER A 262 -3.20 14.41 20.13
C SER A 262 -2.40 13.59 19.09
N VAL A 263 -2.82 12.33 18.91
CA VAL A 263 -2.16 11.36 18.00
C VAL A 263 -2.12 11.88 16.57
N TYR A 264 -3.19 12.52 16.09
CA TYR A 264 -3.25 13.01 14.72
C TYR A 264 -2.32 14.20 14.48
N SER A 265 -2.14 15.09 15.46
CA SER A 265 -1.10 16.12 15.42
C SER A 265 0.30 15.52 15.28
N GLY A 266 0.63 14.50 16.06
CA GLY A 266 1.92 13.79 15.95
C GLY A 266 2.15 13.21 14.55
N ILE A 267 1.17 12.48 14.04
CA ILE A 267 1.23 11.88 12.71
C ILE A 267 1.33 12.97 11.62
N LYS A 268 0.49 14.01 11.70
CA LYS A 268 0.47 15.09 10.71
C LYS A 268 1.80 15.83 10.66
N THR A 269 2.41 16.11 11.81
CA THR A 269 3.73 16.73 11.91
C THR A 269 4.80 15.87 11.24
N GLY A 270 4.80 14.55 11.47
CA GLY A 270 5.70 13.63 10.79
C GLY A 270 5.47 13.57 9.27
N LEU A 271 4.21 13.62 8.82
CA LEU A 271 3.87 13.62 7.39
C LEU A 271 4.26 14.92 6.68
N ASN A 272 4.37 16.04 7.41
CA ASN A 272 4.81 17.32 6.86
C ASN A 272 6.34 17.44 6.67
N LEU A 273 7.13 16.47 7.17
CA LEU A 273 8.58 16.42 6.95
C LEU A 273 8.93 16.23 5.46
N GLN A 274 10.19 16.48 5.10
CA GLN A 274 10.66 16.37 3.71
C GLN A 274 11.06 14.93 3.34
N TRP A 275 10.05 14.11 3.04
CA TRP A 275 10.21 12.74 2.56
C TRP A 275 10.90 12.68 1.18
N ARG A 276 11.84 11.73 0.99
CA ARG A 276 12.48 11.53 -0.32
C ARG A 276 11.50 10.93 -1.31
N ALA A 277 11.56 11.40 -2.55
CA ALA A 277 10.97 10.67 -3.67
C ALA A 277 11.77 9.38 -3.94
N GLY A 278 11.11 8.30 -4.36
CA GLY A 278 11.83 7.10 -4.77
C GLY A 278 12.44 6.28 -3.62
N VAL A 279 11.97 6.46 -2.37
CA VAL A 279 12.31 5.60 -1.21
C VAL A 279 11.06 5.03 -0.54
N LYS A 280 11.21 3.92 0.20
CA LYS A 280 10.17 3.40 1.08
C LYS A 280 9.90 4.39 2.21
N LYS A 281 8.65 4.61 2.55
CA LYS A 281 8.24 5.56 3.59
C LYS A 281 7.46 4.83 4.67
N ILE A 282 8.00 4.82 5.87
CA ILE A 282 7.36 4.20 7.03
C ILE A 282 7.27 5.23 8.16
N MET A 283 6.11 5.25 8.79
CA MET A 283 5.90 5.94 10.04
C MET A 283 5.56 4.91 11.11
N ILE A 284 6.23 4.99 12.26
CA ILE A 284 6.00 4.14 13.41
C ILE A 284 5.45 5.03 14.52
N VAL A 285 4.17 4.88 14.80
CA VAL A 285 3.46 5.59 15.86
C VAL A 285 3.44 4.69 17.09
N ILE A 286 3.90 5.20 18.22
CA ILE A 286 3.95 4.47 19.49
C ILE A 286 3.13 5.26 20.51
N GLY A 287 2.21 4.60 21.20
CA GLY A 287 1.36 5.22 22.23
C GLY A 287 0.57 4.16 23.01
N ASP A 288 -0.09 4.59 24.07
CA ASP A 288 -0.90 3.73 24.94
C ASP A 288 -2.32 4.26 25.17
N ALA A 289 -2.73 5.29 24.43
CA ALA A 289 -3.98 6.01 24.59
C ALA A 289 -4.73 6.25 23.26
N PRO A 290 -6.08 6.29 23.28
CA PRO A 290 -6.88 6.54 22.09
C PRO A 290 -6.69 7.95 21.53
N ALA A 291 -6.77 8.08 20.21
CA ALA A 291 -6.77 9.37 19.53
C ALA A 291 -8.07 10.17 19.78
N LYS A 292 -7.96 11.50 19.72
CA LYS A 292 -9.12 12.40 19.59
C LYS A 292 -9.54 12.50 18.12
N ASP A 293 -10.82 12.24 17.82
CA ASP A 293 -11.38 12.35 16.46
C ASP A 293 -12.79 12.98 16.46
N PRO A 294 -12.99 14.15 15.82
CA PRO A 294 -11.94 15.04 15.33
C PRO A 294 -11.05 15.54 16.48
N GLU A 295 -9.77 15.75 16.18
CA GLU A 295 -8.82 16.31 17.13
C GLU A 295 -9.18 17.79 17.43
N PRO A 296 -9.33 18.19 18.70
CA PRO A 296 -9.58 19.58 19.07
C PRO A 296 -8.49 20.52 18.54
N VAL A 297 -8.85 21.79 18.29
CA VAL A 297 -7.96 22.87 17.79
C VAL A 297 -7.50 22.69 16.34
N THR A 298 -7.00 21.50 15.97
CA THR A 298 -6.49 21.22 14.61
C THR A 298 -7.58 20.76 13.64
N GLU A 299 -8.70 20.26 14.16
CA GLU A 299 -9.80 19.65 13.40
C GLU A 299 -9.35 18.46 12.53
N LEU A 300 -8.20 17.85 12.87
CA LEU A 300 -7.70 16.69 12.16
C LEU A 300 -8.63 15.49 12.37
N THR A 301 -8.85 14.76 11.30
CA THR A 301 -9.65 13.53 11.28
C THR A 301 -8.84 12.37 10.72
N GLU A 302 -9.27 11.13 10.97
CA GLU A 302 -8.65 9.95 10.37
C GLU A 302 -8.49 10.11 8.85
N GLN A 303 -9.55 10.58 8.17
CA GLN A 303 -9.55 10.78 6.73
C GLN A 303 -8.47 11.77 6.28
N SER A 304 -8.34 12.90 6.99
CA SER A 304 -7.33 13.91 6.64
C SER A 304 -5.89 13.39 6.78
N ILE A 305 -5.68 12.46 7.73
CA ILE A 305 -4.38 11.80 7.93
C ILE A 305 -4.12 10.78 6.82
N VAL A 306 -5.12 9.97 6.46
CA VAL A 306 -5.01 9.05 5.32
C VAL A 306 -4.66 9.82 4.04
N ASP A 307 -5.35 10.92 3.78
CA ASP A 307 -5.09 11.76 2.60
C ASP A 307 -3.67 12.34 2.62
N ALA A 308 -3.18 12.78 3.78
CA ALA A 308 -1.81 13.25 3.96
C ALA A 308 -0.76 12.15 3.77
N ALA A 309 -1.03 10.93 4.24
CA ALA A 309 -0.16 9.77 4.05
C ALA A 309 -0.02 9.41 2.57
N TYR A 310 -1.12 9.42 1.81
CA TYR A 310 -1.08 9.28 0.35
C TYR A 310 -0.41 10.46 -0.35
N ALA A 311 -0.49 11.66 0.21
CA ALA A 311 0.13 12.85 -0.36
C ALA A 311 1.65 12.75 -0.46
N VAL A 312 2.26 11.99 0.43
CA VAL A 312 3.71 11.76 0.46
C VAL A 312 4.13 10.49 -0.29
N ASP A 313 3.30 9.88 -1.15
CA ASP A 313 3.62 8.74 -2.04
C ASP A 313 3.97 7.42 -1.31
N PRO A 314 2.93 6.67 -0.93
CA PRO A 314 2.32 6.79 0.39
C PRO A 314 3.29 6.42 1.51
N ALA A 315 3.19 7.11 2.64
CA ALA A 315 3.78 6.65 3.90
C ALA A 315 2.90 5.54 4.50
N GLN A 316 3.50 4.38 4.79
CA GLN A 316 2.83 3.30 5.52
C GLN A 316 2.89 3.58 7.01
N ILE A 317 1.74 3.69 7.68
CA ILE A 317 1.66 4.01 9.10
C ILE A 317 1.45 2.73 9.90
N TYR A 318 2.43 2.41 10.74
CA TYR A 318 2.36 1.33 11.72
C TYR A 318 2.03 1.92 13.08
N ILE A 319 1.01 1.37 13.74
CA ILE A 319 0.62 1.74 15.10
C ILE A 319 1.11 0.64 16.02
N ILE A 320 1.89 1.01 17.04
CA ILE A 320 2.33 0.12 18.11
C ILE A 320 1.65 0.59 19.39
N ASP A 321 0.65 -0.17 19.81
CA ASP A 321 -0.10 0.05 21.03
C ASP A 321 0.64 -0.60 22.22
N THR A 322 1.12 0.23 23.16
CA THR A 322 1.83 -0.23 24.36
C THR A 322 0.94 -0.37 25.60
N SER A 323 -0.38 -0.19 25.47
CA SER A 323 -1.34 -0.25 26.58
C SER A 323 -1.58 -1.67 27.09
N GLY A 324 -1.38 -2.69 26.25
CA GLY A 324 -1.71 -4.08 26.53
C GLY A 324 -3.22 -4.41 26.54
N HIS A 325 -4.08 -3.47 26.14
CA HIS A 325 -5.54 -3.65 26.15
C HIS A 325 -6.28 -2.91 25.01
N ASP A 326 -5.59 -2.72 23.88
CA ASP A 326 -6.14 -2.12 22.65
C ASP A 326 -6.65 -0.68 22.78
N ALA A 327 -6.00 0.13 23.62
CA ALA A 327 -6.35 1.54 23.80
C ALA A 327 -6.30 2.36 22.49
N MET A 328 -5.38 2.04 21.57
CA MET A 328 -5.22 2.70 20.28
C MET A 328 -6.09 2.09 19.16
N ALA A 329 -6.96 1.12 19.44
CA ALA A 329 -7.84 0.51 18.44
C ALA A 329 -8.62 1.50 17.54
N PRO A 330 -9.05 2.70 18.00
CA PRO A 330 -9.68 3.67 17.12
C PRO A 330 -8.85 4.10 15.90
N VAL A 331 -7.52 4.00 15.94
CA VAL A 331 -6.64 4.31 14.79
C VAL A 331 -6.21 3.06 14.00
N MET A 332 -6.81 1.90 14.26
CA MET A 332 -6.52 0.67 13.52
C MET A 332 -6.87 0.81 12.03
N SER A 333 -8.03 1.41 11.70
CA SER A 333 -8.44 1.59 10.30
C SER A 333 -7.47 2.49 9.53
N LEU A 334 -6.94 3.54 10.18
CA LEU A 334 -5.88 4.39 9.62
C LEU A 334 -4.66 3.57 9.19
N ALA A 335 -4.18 2.66 10.05
CA ALA A 335 -3.01 1.82 9.77
C ALA A 335 -3.26 0.93 8.55
N GLU A 336 -4.42 0.27 8.49
CA GLU A 336 -4.82 -0.60 7.38
C GLU A 336 -4.92 0.17 6.06
N ARG A 337 -5.58 1.33 6.09
CA ARG A 337 -5.81 2.16 4.90
C ARG A 337 -4.53 2.74 4.32
N THR A 338 -3.51 2.97 5.14
CA THR A 338 -2.18 3.44 4.67
C THR A 338 -1.25 2.30 4.28
N GLY A 339 -1.70 1.03 4.39
CA GLY A 339 -0.91 -0.15 4.04
C GLY A 339 0.09 -0.58 5.11
N GLY A 340 0.00 -0.01 6.32
CA GLY A 340 0.73 -0.45 7.51
C GLY A 340 -0.05 -1.50 8.30
N ALA A 341 0.13 -1.51 9.62
CA ALA A 341 -0.52 -2.45 10.52
C ALA A 341 -0.68 -1.87 11.92
N TYR A 342 -1.67 -2.38 12.65
CA TYR A 342 -1.82 -2.18 14.08
C TYR A 342 -1.22 -3.37 14.83
N LEU A 343 -0.38 -3.10 15.82
CA LEU A 343 0.41 -4.09 16.55
C LEU A 343 0.32 -3.80 18.04
N GLN A 344 0.14 -4.85 18.85
CA GLN A 344 0.25 -4.72 20.31
C GLN A 344 1.67 -5.03 20.79
N ALA A 345 2.10 -4.28 21.80
CA ALA A 345 3.32 -4.48 22.56
C ALA A 345 3.02 -4.30 24.06
N ASP A 346 2.51 -5.34 24.69
CA ASP A 346 2.19 -5.40 26.13
C ASP A 346 3.43 -5.46 27.05
N ASP A 347 4.63 -5.50 26.46
CA ASP A 347 5.90 -5.37 27.18
C ASP A 347 6.99 -4.72 26.31
N ASN A 348 8.10 -4.37 26.98
CA ASN A 348 9.22 -3.64 26.38
C ASN A 348 9.97 -4.45 25.31
N ASP A 349 10.04 -5.78 25.43
CA ASP A 349 10.75 -6.63 24.47
C ASP A 349 9.91 -6.73 23.18
N LYS A 350 8.60 -6.93 23.33
CA LYS A 350 7.66 -6.91 22.21
C LYS A 350 7.62 -5.58 21.50
N LEU A 351 7.74 -4.44 22.19
CA LEU A 351 7.83 -3.14 21.55
C LEU A 351 8.97 -3.11 20.52
N VAL A 352 10.16 -3.58 20.92
CA VAL A 352 11.34 -3.63 20.04
C VAL A 352 11.12 -4.60 18.88
N ASP A 353 10.53 -5.76 19.15
CA ASP A 353 10.21 -6.76 18.12
C ASP A 353 9.20 -6.21 17.10
N GLN A 354 8.15 -5.51 17.55
CA GLN A 354 7.15 -4.93 16.66
C GLN A 354 7.73 -3.80 15.80
N VAL A 355 8.61 -2.96 16.37
CA VAL A 355 9.33 -1.94 15.60
C VAL A 355 10.18 -2.60 14.51
N ASN A 356 10.96 -3.62 14.87
CA ASN A 356 11.81 -4.34 13.92
C ASN A 356 10.98 -5.05 12.83
N ALA A 357 9.91 -5.75 13.22
CA ALA A 357 9.01 -6.44 12.31
C ALA A 357 8.32 -5.46 11.34
N SER A 358 7.90 -4.29 11.82
CA SER A 358 7.29 -3.24 10.99
C SER A 358 8.24 -2.79 9.88
N VAL A 359 9.51 -2.53 10.23
CA VAL A 359 10.50 -2.10 9.24
C VAL A 359 10.92 -3.24 8.31
N GLU A 360 11.06 -4.46 8.81
CA GLU A 360 11.33 -5.63 7.97
C GLU A 360 10.21 -5.88 6.96
N ASN A 361 8.95 -5.80 7.39
CA ASN A 361 7.80 -5.92 6.51
C ASN A 361 7.86 -4.90 5.38
N VAL A 362 8.11 -3.62 5.70
CA VAL A 362 8.25 -2.58 4.68
C VAL A 362 9.45 -2.84 3.79
N THR A 363 10.60 -3.22 4.35
CA THR A 363 11.85 -3.46 3.60
C THR A 363 11.76 -4.68 2.68
N ASN A 364 10.90 -5.64 2.99
CA ASN A 364 10.65 -6.83 2.17
C ASN A 364 9.52 -6.64 1.15
N LYS A 365 8.62 -5.66 1.32
CA LYS A 365 7.57 -5.36 0.33
C LYS A 365 8.17 -4.90 -1.02
N PRO A 366 7.63 -5.33 -2.18
CA PRO A 366 8.03 -4.80 -3.47
C PRO A 366 7.71 -3.30 -3.56
N ASN A 367 8.60 -2.51 -4.16
CA ASN A 367 8.38 -1.07 -4.34
C ASN A 367 7.23 -0.82 -5.34
N ALA A 368 6.20 -0.09 -4.92
CA ALA A 368 5.19 0.48 -5.80
C ALA A 368 5.34 2.01 -5.75
N TRP A 369 5.82 2.62 -6.84
CA TRP A 369 5.96 4.07 -6.96
C TRP A 369 4.69 4.65 -7.58
N ILE A 370 4.10 5.68 -6.97
CA ILE A 370 3.14 6.55 -7.65
C ILE A 370 3.91 7.86 -7.94
N ASN A 371 4.58 7.93 -9.08
CA ASN A 371 5.22 9.19 -9.50
C ASN A 371 4.16 10.29 -9.59
N ARG A 372 4.33 11.37 -8.82
CA ARG A 372 3.62 12.64 -9.00
C ARG A 372 4.36 13.54 -9.99
#